data_AF-A0A7Z9TEM5-F1
#
_entry.id   AF-A0A7Z9TEM5-F1
#
_cell.length_a   1.000
_cell.length_b   1.000
_cell.length_c   1.000
_cell.angle_alpha   90.00
_cell.angle_beta   90.00
_cell.angle_gamma   90.00
#
_symmetry.space_group_name_H-M   'P 1'
#
loop_
_entity.id
_entity.type
_entity.pdbx_description
1 polymer ?
#
loop_
_entity_poly.entity_id
_entity_poly.type
_entity_poly.pdbx_seq_one_letter_code
_entity_poly.pdbx_strand_id
1 'polypeptide(L)'
;MNNRITLVLFLASLMIAQPTIDLIEPTFGEMESIITISGENFSSNSSTNTVFFSGLGANILNSTENELVVTVPHGTYYSPVSVYTNGLYASSS
;
A
#
# COMPACT_ATOMS: atom_id res chain seq x y z
N MET A 1 35.03 -38.16 0.44
CA MET A 1 34.82 -36.79 0.92
C MET A 1 34.78 -35.86 -0.29
N ASN A 2 33.74 -35.03 -0.37
CA ASN A 2 33.53 -33.88 -1.29
C ASN A 2 32.47 -34.03 -2.41
N ASN A 3 31.26 -33.60 -2.02
CA ASN A 3 30.41 -32.59 -2.65
C ASN A 3 30.01 -32.70 -4.12
N ARG A 4 28.78 -33.19 -4.32
CA ARG A 4 27.88 -32.71 -5.40
C ARG A 4 26.48 -32.47 -4.84
N ILE A 5 26.37 -31.56 -3.88
CA ILE A 5 25.06 -31.01 -3.45
C ILE A 5 24.69 -29.99 -4.53
N THR A 6 23.92 -30.43 -5.52
CA THR A 6 23.31 -29.54 -6.51
C THR A 6 22.29 -28.67 -5.77
N LEU A 7 22.73 -27.49 -5.33
CA LEU A 7 21.86 -26.48 -4.76
C LEU A 7 21.02 -25.90 -5.91
N VAL A 8 19.84 -26.47 -6.14
CA VAL A 8 18.81 -25.82 -6.96
C VAL A 8 18.34 -24.61 -6.15
N LEU A 9 18.93 -23.44 -6.41
CA LEU A 9 18.31 -22.16 -6.07
C LEU A 9 17.00 -22.09 -6.84
N PHE A 10 15.91 -22.56 -6.22
CA PHE A 10 14.57 -22.27 -6.69
C PHE A 10 14.39 -20.77 -6.45
N LEU A 11 14.70 -19.94 -7.45
CA LEU A 11 14.15 -18.60 -7.48
C LEU A 11 12.63 -18.77 -7.60
N ALA A 12 11.95 -18.88 -6.47
CA ALA A 12 10.53 -18.63 -6.42
C ALA A 12 10.36 -17.17 -6.84
N SER A 13 9.97 -16.96 -8.09
CA SER A 13 9.46 -15.67 -8.53
C SER A 13 8.25 -15.36 -7.65
N LEU A 14 8.41 -14.47 -6.68
CA LEU A 14 7.28 -13.94 -5.92
C LEU A 14 6.46 -13.09 -6.90
N MET A 15 5.39 -13.64 -7.45
CA MET A 15 4.43 -12.83 -8.21
C MET A 15 3.68 -11.98 -7.21
N ILE A 16 4.12 -10.72 -7.07
CA ILE A 16 3.45 -9.74 -6.23
C ILE A 16 2.25 -9.25 -7.05
N ALA A 17 1.05 -9.53 -6.54
CA ALA A 17 -0.17 -9.08 -7.18
C ALA A 17 -0.29 -7.55 -7.09
N GLN A 18 -0.89 -6.94 -8.10
CA GLN A 18 -1.06 -5.49 -8.13
C GLN A 18 -2.00 -5.05 -6.99
N PRO A 19 -1.64 -4.00 -6.23
CA PRO A 19 -2.57 -3.42 -5.27
C PRO A 19 -3.84 -2.93 -5.98
N THR A 20 -4.96 -3.00 -5.27
CA THR A 20 -6.23 -2.38 -5.69
C THR A 20 -6.73 -1.44 -4.61
N ILE A 21 -7.55 -0.47 -5.00
CA ILE A 21 -8.25 0.42 -4.07
C ILE A 21 -9.73 0.32 -4.42
N ASP A 22 -10.49 -0.29 -3.53
CA ASP A 22 -11.91 -0.59 -3.77
C ASP A 22 -12.82 0.43 -3.09
N LEU A 23 -12.44 0.88 -1.88
CA LEU A 23 -13.25 1.79 -1.07
C LEU A 23 -12.37 2.71 -0.23
N ILE A 24 -12.82 3.95 -0.07
CA ILE A 24 -12.20 4.95 0.81
C ILE A 24 -13.29 5.54 1.70
N GLU A 25 -13.14 5.36 3.01
CA GLU A 25 -14.11 5.82 3.99
C GLU A 25 -13.45 6.54 5.17
N PRO A 26 -13.91 7.75 5.54
CA PRO A 26 -14.87 8.57 4.81
C PRO A 26 -14.31 9.08 3.47
N THR A 27 -15.18 9.35 2.50
CA THR A 27 -14.80 9.90 1.17
C THR A 27 -14.34 11.36 1.24
N PHE A 28 -14.61 12.03 2.35
CA PHE A 28 -14.20 13.40 2.64
C PHE A 28 -13.83 13.50 4.12
N GLY A 29 -12.78 14.27 4.39
CA GLY A 29 -12.33 14.56 5.73
C GLY A 29 -11.47 15.82 5.73
N GLU A 30 -11.39 16.47 6.88
CA GLU A 30 -10.46 17.58 7.07
C GLU A 30 -9.01 17.08 7.18
N MET A 31 -8.06 18.01 7.23
CA MET A 31 -6.66 17.67 7.49
C MET A 31 -6.56 16.88 8.81
N GLU A 32 -5.63 15.92 8.86
CA GLU A 32 -5.39 15.02 10.00
C GLU A 32 -6.54 14.06 10.34
N SER A 33 -7.65 14.09 9.59
CA SER A 33 -8.70 13.10 9.72
C SER A 33 -8.18 11.70 9.41
N ILE A 34 -8.70 10.72 10.13
CA ILE A 34 -8.37 9.30 9.92
C ILE A 34 -9.31 8.78 8.85
N ILE A 35 -8.73 8.13 7.85
CA ILE A 35 -9.48 7.43 6.81
C ILE A 35 -8.99 6.00 6.66
N THR A 36 -9.92 5.15 6.23
CA THR A 36 -9.68 3.76 5.91
C THR A 36 -9.76 3.57 4.40
N ILE A 37 -8.73 2.91 3.85
CA ILE A 37 -8.66 2.53 2.45
C ILE A 37 -8.74 1.00 2.41
N SER A 38 -9.79 0.46 1.82
CA SER A 38 -9.97 -0.97 1.61
C SER A 38 -9.58 -1.36 0.18
N GLY A 39 -8.99 -2.54 0.04
CA GLY A 39 -8.54 -3.07 -1.24
C GLY A 39 -7.90 -4.44 -1.12
N GLU A 40 -6.99 -4.76 -2.03
CA GLU A 40 -6.23 -6.00 -2.03
C GLU A 40 -4.73 -5.75 -2.25
N ASN A 41 -3.93 -6.74 -1.83
CA ASN A 41 -2.48 -6.84 -2.07
C ASN A 41 -1.65 -5.69 -1.49
N PHE A 42 -2.13 -5.07 -0.40
CA PHE A 42 -1.30 -4.20 0.42
C PHE A 42 -0.28 -5.03 1.21
N SER A 43 0.77 -4.40 1.73
CA SER A 43 1.67 -5.06 2.66
C SER A 43 1.11 -5.01 4.07
N SER A 44 1.18 -6.09 4.84
CA SER A 44 0.95 -6.04 6.29
C SER A 44 2.04 -5.26 7.05
N ASN A 45 3.18 -4.97 6.39
CA ASN A 45 4.20 -4.08 6.92
C ASN A 45 3.97 -2.65 6.42
N SER A 46 3.55 -1.75 7.33
CA SER A 46 3.27 -0.34 7.00
C SER A 46 4.43 0.39 6.33
N SER A 47 5.69 0.05 6.66
CA SER A 47 6.88 0.70 6.06
C SER A 47 7.09 0.38 4.58
N THR A 48 6.44 -0.67 4.08
CA THR A 48 6.47 -1.08 2.67
C THR A 48 5.38 -0.40 1.84
N ASN A 49 4.39 0.20 2.50
CA ASN A 49 3.32 0.92 1.84
C ASN A 49 3.62 2.42 1.86
N THR A 50 3.16 3.12 0.83
CA THR A 50 3.16 4.57 0.79
C THR A 50 1.87 5.04 0.17
N VAL A 51 1.14 5.90 0.87
CA VAL A 51 -0.14 6.45 0.41
C VAL A 51 0.04 7.93 0.12
N PHE A 52 -0.52 8.40 -0.99
CA PHE A 52 -0.49 9.80 -1.37
C PHE A 52 -1.89 10.37 -1.59
N PHE A 53 -2.09 11.59 -1.08
CA PHE A 53 -3.23 12.44 -1.36
C PHE A 53 -2.74 13.70 -2.06
N SER A 54 -3.21 13.96 -3.28
CA SER A 54 -2.74 15.10 -4.10
C SER A 54 -1.21 15.18 -4.25
N GLY A 55 -0.53 14.02 -4.23
CA GLY A 55 0.93 13.92 -4.25
C GLY A 55 1.62 14.13 -2.89
N LEU A 56 0.88 14.37 -1.81
CA LEU A 56 1.39 14.51 -0.45
C LEU A 56 1.34 13.16 0.28
N GLY A 57 2.44 12.79 0.92
CA GLY A 57 2.56 11.52 1.64
C GLY A 57 1.70 11.50 2.91
N ALA A 58 0.89 10.47 3.06
CA ALA A 58 0.08 10.22 4.24
C ALA A 58 0.84 9.44 5.30
N ASN A 59 0.52 9.70 6.57
CA ASN A 59 0.99 8.84 7.65
C ASN A 59 0.09 7.60 7.74
N ILE A 60 0.70 6.42 7.75
CA ILE A 60 0.01 5.13 7.87
C ILE A 60 0.00 4.72 9.34
N LEU A 61 -1.19 4.65 9.92
CA LEU A 61 -1.42 4.26 11.31
C LEU A 61 -1.47 2.73 11.48
N ASN A 62 -2.11 2.04 10.52
CA ASN A 62 -2.23 0.59 10.52
C ASN A 62 -2.27 0.05 9.09
N SER A 63 -1.82 -1.20 8.92
CA SER A 63 -1.72 -1.85 7.63
C SER A 63 -2.00 -3.34 7.71
N THR A 64 -2.86 -3.83 6.83
CA THR A 64 -3.09 -5.26 6.57
C THR A 64 -3.00 -5.51 5.07
N GLU A 65 -3.25 -6.73 4.62
CA GLU A 65 -3.26 -7.04 3.18
C GLU A 65 -4.48 -6.44 2.44
N ASN A 66 -5.52 -6.05 3.18
CA ASN A 66 -6.79 -5.57 2.62
C ASN A 66 -7.23 -4.19 3.12
N GLU A 67 -6.47 -3.60 4.04
CA GLU A 67 -6.85 -2.34 4.68
C GLU A 67 -5.62 -1.50 5.02
N LEU A 68 -5.70 -0.20 4.72
CA LEU A 68 -4.77 0.82 5.18
C LEU A 68 -5.56 1.87 5.98
N VAL A 69 -5.11 2.13 7.20
CA VAL A 69 -5.63 3.23 8.02
C VAL A 69 -4.60 4.34 7.99
N VAL A 70 -4.99 5.52 7.47
CA VAL A 70 -4.08 6.64 7.24
C VAL A 70 -4.65 7.95 7.72
N THR A 71 -3.79 8.97 7.89
CA THR A 71 -4.23 10.35 8.16
C THR A 71 -4.11 11.23 6.94
N VAL A 72 -5.11 12.09 6.69
CA VAL A 72 -5.08 13.06 5.59
C VAL A 72 -3.97 14.11 5.81
N PRO A 73 -3.03 14.29 4.86
CA PRO A 73 -2.00 15.32 4.95
C PRO A 73 -2.55 16.76 4.91
N HIS A 74 -1.76 17.69 5.45
CA HIS A 74 -2.05 19.12 5.35
C HIS A 74 -1.93 19.62 3.92
N GLY A 75 -2.89 20.44 3.46
CA GLY A 75 -2.87 20.99 2.10
C GLY A 75 -3.31 20.01 1.00
N THR A 76 -3.99 18.93 1.38
CA THR A 76 -4.62 18.00 0.44
C THR A 76 -5.79 18.67 -0.29
N TYR A 77 -5.93 18.40 -1.58
CA TYR A 77 -7.07 18.80 -2.40
C TYR A 77 -7.86 17.56 -2.85
N TYR A 78 -9.00 17.78 -3.50
CA TYR A 78 -9.73 16.68 -4.12
C TYR A 78 -8.92 16.10 -5.27
N SER A 79 -8.42 14.88 -5.09
CA SER A 79 -7.65 14.13 -6.07
C SER A 79 -7.76 12.64 -5.79
N PRO A 80 -7.57 11.78 -6.80
CA PRO A 80 -7.41 10.35 -6.57
C PRO A 80 -6.35 10.05 -5.51
N VAL A 81 -6.65 9.08 -4.65
CA VAL A 81 -5.70 8.55 -3.69
C VAL A 81 -4.87 7.50 -4.39
N SER A 82 -3.57 7.50 -4.14
CA SER A 82 -2.69 6.47 -4.70
C SER A 82 -1.93 5.72 -3.63
N VAL A 83 -1.69 4.44 -3.90
CA VAL A 83 -0.98 3.52 -3.01
C VAL A 83 0.16 2.91 -3.79
N TYR A 84 1.36 2.99 -3.22
CA TYR A 84 2.52 2.23 -3.64
C TYR A 84 2.78 1.14 -2.60
N THR A 85 2.92 -0.09 -3.05
CA THR A 85 3.30 -1.21 -2.18
C THR A 85 4.14 -2.20 -2.95
N ASN A 86 5.21 -2.71 -2.35
CA ASN A 86 6.09 -3.71 -2.96
C ASN A 86 6.60 -3.31 -4.37
N GLY A 87 6.77 -2.01 -4.64
CA GLY A 87 7.20 -1.49 -5.94
C GLY A 87 6.10 -1.42 -7.01
N LEU A 88 4.84 -1.72 -6.67
CA LEU A 88 3.67 -1.63 -7.53
C LEU A 88 2.79 -0.44 -7.14
N TYR A 89 1.89 -0.05 -8.05
CA TYR A 89 1.07 1.15 -7.94
C TYR A 89 -0.43 0.83 -8.14
N ALA A 90 -1.25 1.47 -7.32
CA ALA A 90 -2.70 1.58 -7.47
C ALA A 90 -3.14 3.04 -7.35
N SER A 91 -4.23 3.38 -8.04
CA SER A 91 -4.96 4.64 -7.88
C SER A 91 -6.43 4.34 -7.65
N SER A 92 -7.08 5.14 -6.81
CA SER A 92 -8.53 5.18 -6.76
C SER A 92 -9.06 5.68 -8.11
N SER A 93 -10.27 5.25 -8.47
CA SER A 93 -11.01 5.76 -9.62
C SER A 93 -11.59 7.16 -9.40
#